data_AF-A0A9W8E4A0-F1
#
_entry.id   AF-A0A9W8E4A0-F1
#
_cell.length_a   1.000
_cell.length_b   1.000
_cell.length_c   1.000
_cell.angle_alpha   90.00
_cell.angle_beta   90.00
_cell.angle_gamma   90.00
#
_symmetry.space_group_name_H-M   'P 1'
#
loop_
_entity.id
_entity.type
_entity.pdbx_description
1 polymer ?
#
loop_
_entity_poly.entity_id
_entity_poly.type
_entity_poly.pdbx_seq_one_letter_code
_entity_poly.pdbx_strand_id
1 'polypeptide(L)'
;SPTPKEPYVSEQVAQFYTQWLKERGVSDAYVSFDQLWTLAMQMQQQLVPVSAIVGGVAAQECIKAISGKELPLNNTFVLDGSE
;
A
#
# COMPACT_ATOMS: atom_id res chain seq x y z
N SER A 1 12.09 -18.63 -3.69
CA SER A 1 13.14 -17.64 -4.00
C SER A 1 12.54 -16.55 -4.84
N PRO A 2 12.65 -15.26 -4.47
CA PRO A 2 12.12 -14.20 -5.32
C PRO A 2 12.90 -14.21 -6.64
N THR A 3 12.15 -14.19 -7.73
CA THR A 3 12.66 -14.14 -9.10
C THR A 3 13.64 -12.96 -9.22
N PRO A 4 14.76 -13.10 -9.96
CA PRO A 4 15.67 -11.99 -10.21
C PRO A 4 14.89 -10.78 -10.69
N LYS A 5 15.21 -9.59 -10.16
CA LYS A 5 14.70 -8.31 -10.64
C LYS A 5 14.83 -8.30 -12.15
N GLU A 6 13.74 -8.43 -12.90
CA GLU A 6 13.81 -8.14 -14.33
C GLU A 6 14.24 -6.67 -14.45
N PRO A 7 15.45 -6.39 -14.98
CA PRO A 7 16.07 -5.07 -14.86
C PRO A 7 15.13 -3.95 -15.34
N TYR A 8 14.38 -4.24 -16.39
CA TYR A 8 13.40 -3.37 -17.01
C TYR A 8 12.24 -2.98 -16.09
N VAL A 9 11.62 -3.95 -15.40
CA VAL A 9 10.49 -3.68 -14.50
C VAL A 9 10.97 -2.88 -13.29
N SER A 10 12.15 -3.21 -12.76
CA SER A 10 12.71 -2.48 -11.61
C SER A 10 13.05 -1.03 -11.94
N GLU A 11 13.51 -0.77 -13.17
CA GLU A 11 13.84 0.58 -13.63
C GLU A 11 12.59 1.42 -13.86
N GLN A 12 11.54 0.85 -14.45
CA GLN A 12 10.26 1.55 -14.65
C GLN A 12 9.60 1.95 -13.33
N VAL A 13 9.58 1.06 -12.34
CA VAL A 13 9.02 1.35 -11.01
C VAL A 13 9.83 2.46 -10.32
N ALA A 14 11.17 2.41 -10.40
CA ALA A 14 12.03 3.45 -9.84
C ALA A 14 11.82 4.82 -10.50
N GLN A 15 11.73 4.85 -11.84
CA GLN A 15 11.49 6.08 -12.61
C GLN A 15 10.12 6.67 -12.28
N PHE A 16 9.07 5.84 -12.29
CA PHE A 16 7.72 6.26 -11.91
C PHE A 16 7.70 6.85 -10.49
N TYR A 17 8.29 6.15 -9.52
CA TYR A 17 8.29 6.59 -8.13
C TYR A 17 9.03 7.93 -7.95
N THR A 18 10.22 8.06 -8.54
CA THR A 18 11.03 9.29 -8.47
C THR A 18 10.27 10.48 -9.06
N GLN A 19 9.64 10.29 -10.22
CA GLN A 19 8.83 11.34 -10.83
C GLN A 19 7.61 11.69 -9.98
N TRP A 20 6.87 10.69 -9.49
CA TRP A 20 5.65 10.86 -8.70
C TRP A 20 5.90 11.64 -7.40
N LEU A 21 7.02 11.37 -6.73
CA LEU A 21 7.45 12.12 -5.54
C LEU A 21 7.86 13.56 -5.87
N LYS A 22 8.66 13.73 -6.93
CA LYS A 22 9.14 15.05 -7.37
C LYS A 22 7.97 15.98 -7.69
N GLU A 23 6.95 15.48 -8.37
CA GLU A 23 5.71 16.22 -8.67
C GLU A 23 4.95 16.67 -7.41
N ARG A 24 5.14 15.97 -6.28
CA ARG A 24 4.49 16.26 -5.00
C ARG A 24 5.39 17.01 -4.02
N GLY A 25 6.60 17.38 -4.44
CA GLY A 25 7.59 18.04 -3.58
C GLY A 25 8.08 17.14 -2.44
N VAL A 26 8.01 15.81 -2.59
CA VAL A 26 8.46 14.84 -1.59
C VAL A 26 9.86 14.37 -1.95
N SER A 27 10.71 14.20 -0.94
CA SER A 27 12.08 13.69 -1.09
C SER A 27 12.07 12.23 -1.59
N ASP A 28 13.02 11.91 -2.48
CA ASP A 28 13.27 10.54 -2.97
C ASP A 28 13.75 9.58 -1.87
N ALA A 29 14.22 10.11 -0.74
CA ALA A 29 14.60 9.32 0.44
C ALA A 29 13.41 8.90 1.33
N TYR A 30 12.16 9.21 0.98
CA TYR A 30 11.01 9.00 1.86
C TYR A 30 10.56 7.54 1.97
N VAL A 31 10.68 6.73 0.91
CA VAL A 31 10.45 5.28 0.94
C VAL A 31 11.68 4.60 0.37
N SER A 32 12.16 3.55 1.04
CA SER A 32 13.32 2.82 0.54
C SER A 32 12.97 2.04 -0.73
N PHE A 33 13.96 1.85 -1.61
CA PHE A 33 13.76 1.02 -2.80
C PHE A 33 13.31 -0.41 -2.45
N ASP A 34 13.77 -0.96 -1.32
CA ASP A 34 13.38 -2.30 -0.87
C ASP A 34 11.91 -2.38 -0.45
N GLN A 35 11.38 -1.33 0.19
CA GLN A 35 9.95 -1.23 0.51
C GLN A 35 9.11 -1.13 -0.77
N LEU A 36 9.53 -0.32 -1.73
CA LEU A 36 8.86 -0.20 -3.03
C LEU A 36 8.87 -1.51 -3.80
N TRP A 37 10.02 -2.20 -3.80
CA TRP A 37 10.18 -3.48 -4.48
C TRP A 37 9.31 -4.57 -3.84
N THR A 38 9.29 -4.62 -2.50
CA THR A 38 8.42 -5.55 -1.75
C THR A 38 6.96 -5.33 -2.12
N LEU A 39 6.49 -4.08 -2.12
CA LEU A 39 5.14 -3.73 -2.51
C LEU A 39 4.84 -4.16 -3.95
N ALA A 40 5.73 -3.83 -4.90
CA ALA A 40 5.58 -4.16 -6.32
C ALA A 40 5.44 -5.68 -6.54
N MET A 41 6.17 -6.50 -5.79
CA MET A 41 6.10 -7.95 -5.86
C MET A 41 4.81 -8.54 -5.29
N GLN A 42 4.14 -7.82 -4.41
CA GLN A 42 2.90 -8.25 -3.78
C GLN A 42 1.64 -7.75 -4.49
N MET A 43 1.75 -6.81 -5.44
CA MET A 43 0.59 -6.15 -6.08
C MET A 43 -0.40 -7.10 -6.76
N GLN A 44 0.03 -8.29 -7.21
CA GLN A 44 -0.85 -9.29 -7.82
C GLN A 44 -1.16 -10.48 -6.91
N GLN A 45 -0.70 -10.46 -5.66
CA GLN A 45 -0.97 -11.53 -4.72
C GLN A 45 -2.26 -11.24 -3.95
N GLN A 46 -3.16 -12.22 -3.95
CA GLN A 46 -4.30 -12.21 -3.03
C GLN A 46 -3.88 -12.84 -1.70
N LEU A 47 -3.65 -11.99 -0.70
CA LEU A 47 -3.31 -12.43 0.66
C LEU A 47 -4.61 -12.56 1.47
N VAL A 48 -5.19 -13.77 1.49
CA VAL A 48 -6.49 -14.05 2.15
C VAL A 48 -6.58 -13.48 3.57
N PRO A 49 -5.58 -13.62 4.46
CA PRO A 49 -5.63 -13.04 5.81
C PRO A 49 -5.71 -11.51 5.81
N VAL A 50 -4.95 -10.84 4.93
CA VAL A 50 -4.95 -9.38 4.80
C VAL A 50 -6.33 -8.90 4.33
N SER A 51 -6.92 -9.58 3.34
CA SER A 51 -8.27 -9.26 2.87
C SER A 51 -9.33 -9.42 3.95
N ALA A 52 -9.22 -10.44 4.82
CA ALA A 52 -10.16 -10.63 5.93
C ALA A 52 -10.08 -9.49 6.95
N ILE A 53 -8.86 -9.05 7.31
CA ILE A 53 -8.64 -7.94 8.24
C ILE A 53 -9.17 -6.63 7.65
N VAL A 54 -8.72 -6.28 6.43
CA VAL A 54 -9.11 -5.03 5.76
C VAL A 54 -10.63 -5.01 5.50
N GLY A 55 -11.21 -6.14 5.10
CA GLY A 55 -12.65 -6.29 4.91
C GLY A 55 -13.44 -6.07 6.20
N GLY A 56 -12.96 -6.61 7.33
CA GLY A 56 -13.57 -6.41 8.65
C GLY A 56 -13.53 -4.93 9.08
N VAL A 57 -12.37 -4.29 8.95
CA VAL A 57 -12.21 -2.85 9.24
C VAL A 57 -13.14 -2.03 8.36
N ALA A 58 -13.11 -2.24 7.04
CA ALA A 58 -13.96 -1.51 6.09
C ALA A 58 -15.46 -1.69 6.39
N ALA A 59 -15.90 -2.91 6.73
CA ALA A 59 -17.29 -3.18 7.08
C ALA A 59 -17.72 -2.41 8.34
N GLN A 60 -16.86 -2.35 9.37
CA GLN A 60 -17.13 -1.57 10.57
C GLN A 60 -17.25 -0.08 10.25
N GLU A 61 -16.37 0.47 9.41
CA GLU A 61 -16.44 1.87 9.02
C GLU A 61 -17.72 2.22 8.25
N CYS A 62 -18.19 1.32 7.38
CA CYS A 62 -19.50 1.44 6.76
C CYS A 62 -20.63 1.49 7.80
N ILE A 63 -20.59 0.62 8.82
CA ILE A 63 -21.60 0.61 9.90
C ILE A 63 -21.58 1.92 10.68
N LYS A 64 -20.40 2.45 11.02
CA LYS A 64 -20.25 3.74 11.72
C LYS A 64 -20.83 4.88 10.89
N ALA A 65 -20.46 4.94 9.61
CA ALA A 65 -20.93 5.96 8.67
C ALA A 65 -22.46 5.95 8.48
N ILE A 66 -23.07 4.76 8.38
CA ILE A 66 -24.51 4.61 8.16
C ILE A 66 -25.31 4.82 9.45
N SER A 67 -24.81 4.30 10.58
CA SER A 67 -25.55 4.34 11.85
C SER A 67 -25.48 5.70 12.55
N GLY A 68 -24.43 6.48 12.31
CA GLY A 68 -24.17 7.75 13.00
C GLY A 68 -23.93 7.61 14.51
N LYS A 69 -23.72 6.39 15.01
CA LYS A 69 -23.52 6.11 16.44
C LYS A 69 -22.08 6.31 16.90
N GLU A 70 -21.15 6.20 15.96
CA GLU A 70 -19.70 6.29 16.18
C GLU A 70 -19.09 7.11 15.04
N LEU A 71 -17.94 7.73 15.30
CA LEU A 71 -17.21 8.46 14.28
C LEU A 71 -16.44 7.47 13.40
N PRO A 72 -16.59 7.52 12.07
CA PRO A 72 -15.76 6.75 11.17
C PRO A 72 -14.32 7.27 11.17
N LEU A 73 -13.40 6.44 10.67
CA LEU A 73 -12.00 6.77 10.44
C LEU A 73 -11.89 8.03 9.60
N ASN A 74 -11.03 8.94 10.05
CA ASN A 74 -10.73 10.16 9.32
C ASN A 74 -9.48 9.93 8.46
N ASN A 75 -9.64 10.04 7.14
CA ASN A 75 -8.59 9.90 6.14
C ASN A 75 -8.23 8.44 5.78
N THR A 76 -7.05 7.95 6.14
CA THR A 76 -6.47 6.72 5.56
C THR A 76 -6.10 5.70 6.63
N PHE A 77 -6.51 4.46 6.42
CA PHE A 77 -6.05 3.29 7.17
C PHE A 77 -5.03 2.53 6.34
N VAL A 78 -3.86 2.24 6.93
CA VAL A 78 -2.78 1.47 6.30
C VAL A 78 -2.47 0.27 7.18
N LEU A 79 -2.41 -0.91 6.57
CA LEU A 79 -2.03 -2.17 7.22
C LEU A 79 -0.78 -2.73 6.54
N ASP A 80 0.27 -2.93 7.33
CA ASP A 80 1.42 -3.75 6.95
C ASP A 80 1.29 -5.10 7.66
N GLY A 81 1.24 -6.19 6.89
CA GLY A 81 1.08 -7.55 7.41
C GLY A 81 2.41 -8.28 7.64
N SER A 82 3.54 -7.57 7.59
CA SER A 82 4.87 -8.13 7.86
C SER A 82 5.21 -8.23 9.35
N GLU A 83 4.41 -7.59 10.21
CA GLU A 83 4.53 -7.60 11.68
C GLU A 83 3.42 -8.44 12.35
#